data_AF-A0A1I4WEN8-F1
#
_entry.id   AF-A0A1I4WEN8-F1
#
_cell.length_a   1.000
_cell.length_b   1.000
_cell.length_c   1.000
_cell.angle_alpha   90.00
_cell.angle_beta   90.00
_cell.angle_gamma   90.00
#
_symmetry.space_group_name_H-M   'P 1'
#
loop_
_entity.id
_entity.type
_entity.pdbx_description
1 polymer ?
#
loop_
_entity_poly.entity_id
_entity_poly.type
_entity_poly.pdbx_seq_one_letter_code
_entity_poly.pdbx_strand_id
1 'polypeptide(L)'
;MYSKNIKSTCEKRSRSTGNLRYSYKRHLREKFIELLLLLAAFFSVLITFSIVFMLIKESITFFQHVSIWEFLTDRQWTPLFDDAHYGILPLVSGTVVSSAIALLVALPLGTTIAIYLSEFASYTVREIAKPFLELLGGIPTIVYGYFALLFVTPLLQIIIPDLPGFSLLSAGLVMGIMIIPYVSSMTEDAMRSVPMHLREGSYAMGATRFQTAIKVVMPAAFSGIAAAYILAISRAVGETMVVAIAAGMQPNLTWNPTEQAATITAYIVQVSLGDLPHGSIGYQTIFAAGLTLLLITLIFNILGHLLRKRYRETY
;
A
#
# COMPACT_ATOMS: atom_id res chain seq x y z
N MET A 1 72.78 -3.58 26.00
CA MET A 1 72.17 -2.26 25.73
C MET A 1 70.85 -2.42 24.95
N TYR A 2 69.89 -3.24 25.41
CA TYR A 2 68.65 -3.52 24.63
C TYR A 2 67.45 -4.00 25.49
N SER A 3 67.24 -3.45 26.70
CA SER A 3 66.10 -3.87 27.55
C SER A 3 65.49 -2.76 28.42
N LYS A 4 65.76 -1.47 28.13
CA LYS A 4 65.16 -0.34 28.87
C LYS A 4 64.14 0.48 28.07
N ASN A 5 63.94 0.19 26.78
CA ASN A 5 63.08 1.01 25.89
C ASN A 5 61.66 0.49 25.64
N ILE A 6 61.26 -0.65 26.22
CA ILE A 6 59.91 -1.23 25.97
C ILE A 6 58.91 -0.84 27.07
N LYS A 7 59.36 -0.51 28.29
CA LYS A 7 58.45 -0.09 29.37
C LYS A 7 57.96 1.35 29.25
N SER A 8 58.73 2.27 28.62
CA SER A 8 58.31 3.68 28.54
C SER A 8 57.28 3.98 27.43
N THR A 9 57.15 3.10 26.44
CA THR A 9 56.16 3.21 25.35
C THR A 9 54.81 2.58 25.69
N CYS A 10 54.77 1.59 26.60
CA CYS A 10 53.51 0.98 27.03
C CYS A 10 52.76 1.85 28.06
N GLU A 11 53.47 2.63 28.87
CA GLU A 11 52.86 3.45 29.94
C GLU A 11 52.27 4.78 29.44
N LYS A 12 52.68 5.25 28.25
CA LYS A 12 52.16 6.51 27.66
C LYS A 12 50.89 6.38 26.83
N ARG A 13 50.46 5.18 26.45
CA ARG A 13 49.25 4.98 25.62
C ARG A 13 47.96 4.75 26.41
N SER A 14 48.04 4.66 27.75
CA SER A 14 46.89 4.47 28.65
C SER A 14 46.25 5.77 29.16
N ARG A 15 46.69 6.96 28.70
CA ARG A 15 46.20 8.26 29.21
C ARG A 15 45.54 9.13 28.14
N SER A 16 44.66 8.53 27.35
CA SER A 16 43.63 9.27 26.60
C SER A 16 42.24 8.67 26.89
N THR A 17 41.92 8.49 28.16
CA THR A 17 40.53 8.53 28.60
C THR A 17 40.08 9.98 28.47
N GLY A 18 39.62 10.35 27.28
CA GLY A 18 38.93 11.61 27.07
C GLY A 18 37.78 11.67 28.06
N ASN A 19 37.91 12.51 29.09
CA ASN A 19 36.84 12.79 30.04
C ASN A 19 35.58 13.13 29.23
N LEU A 20 34.58 12.24 29.26
CA LEU A 20 33.21 12.53 28.85
C LEU A 20 32.62 13.51 29.87
N ARG A 21 33.12 14.76 29.85
CA ARG A 21 32.62 15.84 30.68
C ARG A 21 31.15 16.02 30.32
N TYR A 22 30.27 15.87 31.32
CA TYR A 22 28.85 16.18 31.23
C TYR A 22 28.67 17.57 30.61
N SER A 23 28.26 17.62 29.34
CA SER A 23 28.08 18.88 28.61
C SER A 23 26.61 19.27 28.72
N TYR A 24 26.31 20.22 29.60
CA TYR A 24 24.96 20.75 29.83
C TYR A 24 24.28 21.19 28.51
N LYS A 25 25.04 21.77 27.57
CA LYS A 25 24.55 22.13 26.22
C LYS A 25 24.12 20.92 25.39
N ARG A 26 24.81 19.78 25.51
CA ARG A 26 24.43 18.53 24.82
C ARG A 26 23.15 17.96 25.41
N HIS A 27 23.01 17.95 26.74
CA HIS A 27 21.82 17.43 27.40
C HIS A 27 20.57 18.30 27.15
N LEU A 28 20.72 19.63 27.09
CA LEU A 28 19.63 20.53 26.68
C LEU A 28 19.22 20.31 25.21
N ARG A 29 20.17 20.08 24.30
CA ARG A 29 19.86 19.75 22.90
C ARG A 29 19.18 18.39 22.78
N GLU A 30 19.63 17.39 23.55
CA GLU A 30 19.00 16.07 23.61
C GLU A 30 17.55 16.17 24.10
N LYS A 31 17.29 16.90 25.21
CA LYS A 31 15.91 17.14 25.70
C LYS A 31 15.06 17.93 24.73
N PHE A 32 15.63 18.90 24.00
CA PHE A 32 14.91 19.65 22.98
C PHE A 32 14.51 18.74 21.81
N ILE A 33 15.41 17.88 21.34
CA ILE A 33 15.10 16.90 20.28
C ILE A 33 14.03 15.91 20.77
N GLU A 34 14.15 15.41 22.00
CA GLU A 34 13.17 14.50 22.59
C GLU A 34 11.78 15.16 22.69
N LEU A 35 11.71 16.41 23.17
CA LEU A 35 10.46 17.18 23.21
C LEU A 35 9.87 17.39 21.81
N LEU A 36 10.71 17.73 20.82
CA LEU A 36 10.27 17.93 19.44
C LEU A 36 9.70 16.63 18.85
N LEU A 37 10.38 15.50 19.04
CA LEU A 37 9.91 14.19 18.60
C LEU A 37 8.60 13.79 19.30
N LEU A 38 8.47 14.07 20.60
CA LEU A 38 7.25 13.81 21.36
C LEU A 38 6.09 14.67 20.84
N LEU A 39 6.31 15.97 20.62
CA LEU A 39 5.30 16.86 20.05
C LEU A 39 4.89 16.43 18.64
N ALA A 40 5.83 16.01 17.81
CA ALA A 40 5.55 15.49 16.47
C ALA A 40 4.70 14.20 16.53
N ALA A 41 5.03 13.27 17.41
CA ALA A 41 4.24 12.06 17.62
C ALA A 41 2.83 12.36 18.15
N PHE A 42 2.72 13.25 19.14
CA PHE A 42 1.43 13.69 19.67
C PHE A 42 0.56 14.36 18.61
N PHE A 43 1.15 15.26 17.81
CA PHE A 43 0.45 15.95 16.73
C PHE A 43 -0.03 14.99 15.63
N SER A 44 0.78 13.99 15.28
CA SER A 44 0.39 12.92 14.34
C SER A 44 -0.83 12.13 14.83
N VAL A 45 -0.85 11.73 16.10
CA VAL A 45 -1.99 11.03 16.71
C VAL A 45 -3.22 11.95 16.74
N LEU A 46 -3.06 13.21 17.12
CA LEU A 46 -4.14 14.19 17.18
C LEU A 46 -4.78 14.44 15.81
N ILE A 47 -3.98 14.59 14.75
CA ILE A 47 -4.49 14.76 13.38
C ILE A 47 -5.26 13.51 12.96
N THR A 48 -4.69 12.32 13.18
CA THR A 48 -5.34 11.06 12.81
C THR A 48 -6.69 10.92 13.51
N PHE A 49 -6.73 11.18 14.82
CA PHE A 49 -7.98 11.20 15.58
C PHE A 49 -8.97 12.23 15.03
N SER A 50 -8.51 13.44 14.69
CA SER A 50 -9.35 14.50 14.13
C SER A 50 -9.97 14.13 12.78
N ILE A 51 -9.20 13.49 11.89
CA ILE A 51 -9.70 13.00 10.59
C ILE A 51 -10.82 11.97 10.81
N VAL A 52 -10.58 10.99 11.70
CA VAL A 52 -11.57 9.95 12.02
C VAL A 52 -12.81 10.57 12.67
N PHE A 53 -12.63 11.48 13.61
CA PHE A 53 -13.72 12.18 14.29
C PHE A 53 -14.58 12.97 13.30
N MET A 54 -13.95 13.74 12.40
CA MET A 54 -14.67 14.49 11.36
C MET A 54 -15.44 13.57 10.40
N LEU A 55 -14.80 12.48 9.93
CA LEU A 55 -15.46 11.48 9.09
C LEU A 55 -16.72 10.90 9.74
N ILE A 56 -16.62 10.50 11.01
CA ILE A 56 -17.74 9.93 11.76
C ILE A 56 -18.84 10.97 11.98
N LYS A 57 -18.48 12.18 12.42
CA LYS A 57 -19.46 13.25 12.71
C LYS A 57 -20.27 13.63 11.47
N GLU A 58 -19.60 13.87 10.34
CA GLU A 58 -20.28 14.23 9.09
C GLU A 58 -21.10 13.07 8.53
N SER A 59 -20.60 11.82 8.65
CA SER A 59 -21.35 10.63 8.26
C SER A 59 -22.59 10.40 9.12
N ILE A 60 -22.54 10.64 10.43
CA ILE A 60 -23.73 10.57 11.30
C ILE A 60 -24.79 11.58 10.83
N THR A 61 -24.36 12.79 10.45
CA THR A 61 -25.27 13.83 9.96
C THR A 61 -25.91 13.42 8.63
N PHE A 62 -25.16 12.76 7.74
CA PHE A 62 -25.68 12.16 6.53
C PHE A 62 -26.73 11.06 6.82
N PHE A 63 -26.43 10.13 7.73
CA PHE A 63 -27.32 9.02 8.07
C PHE A 63 -28.56 9.41 8.88
N GLN A 64 -28.68 10.67 9.30
CA GLN A 64 -29.94 11.24 9.79
C GLN A 64 -30.94 11.49 8.66
N HIS A 65 -30.45 11.70 7.43
CA HIS A 65 -31.26 11.97 6.25
C HIS A 65 -31.48 10.71 5.40
N VAL A 66 -30.45 9.86 5.29
CA VAL A 66 -30.46 8.64 4.48
C VAL A 66 -30.36 7.43 5.40
N SER A 67 -31.22 6.44 5.20
CA SER A 67 -31.15 5.22 6.02
C SER A 67 -29.89 4.39 5.68
N ILE A 68 -29.28 3.78 6.69
CA ILE A 68 -28.11 2.89 6.47
C ILE A 68 -28.48 1.72 5.54
N TRP A 69 -29.73 1.23 5.65
CA TRP A 69 -30.21 0.13 4.81
C TRP A 69 -30.26 0.53 3.33
N GLU A 70 -30.85 1.69 3.02
CA GLU A 70 -30.89 2.24 1.67
C GLU A 70 -29.49 2.49 1.13
N PHE A 71 -28.62 3.14 1.92
CA PHE A 71 -27.22 3.36 1.55
C PHE A 71 -26.48 2.06 1.17
N LEU A 72 -26.75 0.95 1.84
CA LEU A 72 -26.09 -0.34 1.58
C LEU A 72 -26.76 -1.20 0.49
N THR A 73 -28.05 -1.01 0.22
CA THR A 73 -28.84 -1.93 -0.64
C THR A 73 -29.28 -1.31 -1.95
N ASP A 74 -29.39 0.02 -2.01
CA ASP A 74 -29.70 0.74 -3.23
C ASP A 74 -28.56 0.55 -4.25
N ARG A 75 -28.96 0.45 -5.51
CA ARG A 75 -28.11 0.12 -6.66
C ARG A 75 -27.75 1.34 -7.50
N GLN A 76 -28.26 2.51 -7.13
CA GLN A 76 -27.99 3.75 -7.83
C GLN A 76 -27.22 4.71 -6.92
N TRP A 77 -26.30 5.45 -7.52
CA TRP A 77 -25.56 6.51 -6.86
C TRP A 77 -25.69 7.78 -7.69
N THR A 78 -26.74 8.56 -7.40
CA THR A 78 -27.06 9.81 -8.08
C THR A 78 -27.25 10.97 -7.10
N PRO A 79 -26.36 11.17 -6.11
CA PRO A 79 -26.59 12.15 -5.03
C PRO A 79 -26.57 13.61 -5.47
N LEU A 80 -26.21 13.86 -6.74
CA LEU A 80 -26.08 15.18 -7.37
C LEU A 80 -27.23 15.50 -8.34
N PHE A 81 -28.12 14.54 -8.59
CA PHE A 81 -29.24 14.68 -9.51
C PHE A 81 -30.53 15.00 -8.74
N ASP A 82 -31.53 15.52 -9.45
CA ASP A 82 -32.85 15.83 -8.87
C ASP A 82 -33.50 14.56 -8.26
N ASP A 83 -33.31 13.41 -8.91
CA ASP A 83 -33.69 12.09 -8.40
C ASP A 83 -32.52 11.47 -7.62
N ALA A 84 -32.38 11.90 -6.36
CA ALA A 84 -31.23 11.61 -5.52
C ALA A 84 -31.26 10.19 -4.93
N HIS A 85 -30.31 9.36 -5.36
CA HIS A 85 -30.06 8.03 -4.81
C HIS A 85 -28.69 7.95 -4.16
N TYR A 86 -28.59 7.18 -3.08
CA TYR A 86 -27.42 7.16 -2.19
C TYR A 86 -26.83 5.76 -1.97
N GLY A 87 -27.15 4.80 -2.84
CA GLY A 87 -26.64 3.44 -2.75
C GLY A 87 -25.15 3.33 -3.05
N ILE A 88 -24.31 2.95 -2.08
CA ILE A 88 -22.84 2.93 -2.21
C ILE A 88 -22.31 1.83 -3.14
N LEU A 89 -23.16 0.85 -3.49
CA LEU A 89 -22.79 -0.34 -4.24
C LEU A 89 -22.08 -0.07 -5.58
N PRO A 90 -22.49 0.90 -6.42
CA PRO A 90 -21.78 1.22 -7.67
C PRO A 90 -20.33 1.65 -7.45
N LEU A 91 -20.07 2.44 -6.40
CA LEU A 91 -18.71 2.87 -6.06
C LEU A 91 -17.88 1.70 -5.51
N VAL A 92 -18.50 0.86 -4.69
CA VAL A 92 -17.86 -0.36 -4.18
C VAL A 92 -17.54 -1.33 -5.32
N SER A 93 -18.46 -1.55 -6.27
CA SER A 93 -18.23 -2.46 -7.40
C SER A 93 -17.08 -1.96 -8.27
N GLY A 94 -17.03 -0.66 -8.61
CA GLY A 94 -15.91 -0.09 -9.35
C GLY A 94 -14.58 -0.28 -8.61
N THR A 95 -14.56 -0.06 -7.29
CA THR A 95 -13.36 -0.23 -6.45
C THR A 95 -12.92 -1.70 -6.41
N VAL A 96 -13.85 -2.64 -6.23
CA VAL A 96 -13.56 -4.07 -6.14
C VAL A 96 -13.08 -4.63 -7.48
N VAL A 97 -13.76 -4.31 -8.59
CA VAL A 97 -13.41 -4.81 -9.92
C VAL A 97 -12.03 -4.32 -10.35
N SER A 98 -11.77 -3.01 -10.25
CA SER A 98 -10.45 -2.46 -10.59
C SER A 98 -9.34 -3.03 -9.70
N SER A 99 -9.57 -3.13 -8.39
CA SER A 99 -8.62 -3.73 -7.43
C SER A 99 -8.35 -5.20 -7.74
N ALA A 100 -9.39 -5.98 -8.07
CA ALA A 100 -9.26 -7.39 -8.39
C ALA A 100 -8.38 -7.60 -9.63
N ILE A 101 -8.59 -6.83 -10.70
CA ILE A 101 -7.76 -6.90 -11.91
C ILE A 101 -6.31 -6.55 -11.59
N ALA A 102 -6.08 -5.48 -10.82
CA ALA A 102 -4.73 -5.10 -10.43
C ALA A 102 -4.02 -6.20 -9.65
N LEU A 103 -4.71 -6.82 -8.68
CA LEU A 103 -4.14 -7.90 -7.86
C LEU A 103 -3.90 -9.19 -8.65
N LEU A 104 -4.78 -9.51 -9.61
CA LEU A 104 -4.58 -10.64 -10.52
C LEU A 104 -3.31 -10.50 -11.36
N VAL A 105 -2.89 -9.27 -11.67
CA VAL A 105 -1.61 -9.00 -12.35
C VAL A 105 -0.45 -8.92 -11.35
N ALA A 106 -0.62 -8.15 -10.29
CA ALA A 106 0.47 -7.78 -9.39
C ALA A 106 0.93 -8.94 -8.51
N LEU A 107 0.01 -9.75 -7.97
CA LEU A 107 0.38 -10.82 -7.04
C LEU A 107 1.19 -11.92 -7.74
N PRO A 108 0.78 -12.47 -8.91
CA PRO A 108 1.58 -13.51 -9.57
C PRO A 108 2.93 -12.99 -10.07
N LEU A 109 2.95 -11.83 -10.73
CA LEU A 109 4.19 -11.26 -11.28
C LEU A 109 5.14 -10.80 -10.18
N GLY A 110 4.63 -10.08 -9.18
CA GLY A 110 5.42 -9.62 -8.04
C GLY A 110 6.04 -10.77 -7.26
N THR A 111 5.28 -11.85 -7.03
CA THR A 111 5.77 -13.03 -6.31
C THR A 111 6.80 -13.80 -7.13
N THR A 112 6.62 -13.92 -8.44
CA THR A 112 7.60 -14.56 -9.33
C THR A 112 8.93 -13.79 -9.32
N ILE A 113 8.86 -12.45 -9.40
CA ILE A 113 10.03 -11.59 -9.29
C ILE A 113 10.70 -11.75 -7.91
N ALA A 114 9.92 -11.78 -6.83
CA ALA A 114 10.45 -11.97 -5.48
C ALA A 114 11.16 -13.32 -5.30
N ILE A 115 10.59 -14.42 -5.82
CA ILE A 115 11.21 -15.76 -5.78
C ILE A 115 12.51 -15.74 -6.58
N TYR A 116 12.51 -15.12 -7.77
CA TYR A 116 13.72 -15.00 -8.58
C TYR A 116 14.81 -14.19 -7.86
N LEU A 117 14.48 -13.01 -7.34
CA LEU A 117 15.43 -12.11 -6.67
C LEU A 117 15.98 -12.70 -5.37
N SER A 118 15.17 -13.47 -4.63
CA SER A 118 15.59 -14.05 -3.35
C SER A 118 16.47 -15.29 -3.51
N GLU A 119 16.18 -16.18 -4.49
CA GLU A 119 16.81 -17.51 -4.55
C GLU A 119 17.65 -17.77 -5.82
N PHE A 120 17.41 -17.04 -6.91
CA PHE A 120 18.06 -17.32 -8.20
C PHE A 120 19.00 -16.20 -8.66
N ALA A 121 18.68 -14.95 -8.36
CA ALA A 121 19.44 -13.80 -8.81
C ALA A 121 20.84 -13.79 -8.20
N SER A 122 21.83 -13.46 -9.03
CA SER A 122 23.17 -13.14 -8.54
C SER A 122 23.14 -11.82 -7.77
N TYR A 123 24.16 -11.61 -6.94
CA TYR A 123 24.32 -10.35 -6.19
C TYR A 123 24.17 -9.12 -7.09
N THR A 124 24.85 -9.10 -8.25
CA THR A 124 24.82 -7.98 -9.20
C THR A 124 23.44 -7.73 -9.78
N VAL A 125 22.71 -8.78 -10.19
CA VAL A 125 21.36 -8.62 -10.75
C VAL A 125 20.43 -7.99 -9.73
N ARG A 126 20.54 -8.39 -8.46
CA ARG A 126 19.72 -7.85 -7.38
C ARG A 126 20.05 -6.38 -7.06
N GLU A 127 21.34 -6.05 -6.92
CA GLU A 127 21.77 -4.66 -6.64
C GLU A 127 21.34 -3.69 -7.74
N ILE A 128 21.11 -4.18 -8.95
CA ILE A 128 20.56 -3.38 -10.05
C ILE A 128 19.03 -3.36 -9.98
N ALA A 129 18.39 -4.53 -9.92
CA ALA A 129 16.93 -4.65 -10.01
C ALA A 129 16.20 -3.95 -8.86
N LYS A 130 16.72 -4.02 -7.63
CA LYS A 130 16.01 -3.49 -6.45
C LYS A 130 15.85 -1.96 -6.49
N PRO A 131 16.90 -1.16 -6.77
CA PRO A 131 16.73 0.27 -7.03
C PRO A 131 15.73 0.58 -8.15
N PHE A 132 15.72 -0.17 -9.26
CA PHE A 132 14.74 0.04 -10.33
C PHE A 132 13.29 -0.21 -9.87
N LEU A 133 13.06 -1.27 -9.09
CA LEU A 133 11.74 -1.54 -8.50
C LEU A 133 11.30 -0.40 -7.56
N GLU A 134 12.22 0.10 -6.73
CA GLU A 134 11.95 1.23 -5.84
C GLU A 134 11.68 2.53 -6.61
N LEU A 135 12.41 2.79 -7.69
CA LEU A 135 12.19 3.93 -8.57
C LEU A 135 10.84 3.87 -9.27
N LEU A 136 10.39 2.70 -9.71
CA LEU A 136 9.04 2.51 -10.26
C LEU A 136 7.96 2.85 -9.22
N GLY A 137 8.18 2.51 -7.95
CA GLY A 137 7.29 2.91 -6.85
C GLY A 137 7.27 4.41 -6.56
N GLY A 138 8.26 5.16 -7.02
CA GLY A 138 8.35 6.62 -6.88
C GLY A 138 7.62 7.42 -7.97
N ILE A 139 7.11 6.76 -9.00
CA ILE A 139 6.38 7.43 -10.09
C ILE A 139 5.03 7.94 -9.58
N PRO A 140 4.66 9.22 -9.79
CA PRO A 140 3.37 9.74 -9.39
C PRO A 140 2.21 8.97 -10.03
N THR A 141 1.21 8.60 -9.24
CA THR A 141 0.07 7.77 -9.68
C THR A 141 -0.75 8.41 -10.82
N ILE A 142 -0.78 9.74 -10.89
CA ILE A 142 -1.40 10.48 -12.01
C ILE A 142 -0.74 10.18 -13.37
N VAL A 143 0.57 9.95 -13.39
CA VAL A 143 1.31 9.60 -14.63
C VAL A 143 0.84 8.24 -15.14
N TYR A 144 0.65 7.28 -14.22
CA TYR A 144 0.07 5.99 -14.55
C TYR A 144 -1.37 6.10 -15.06
N GLY A 145 -2.19 6.99 -14.48
CA GLY A 145 -3.55 7.25 -14.97
C GLY A 145 -3.58 7.73 -16.42
N TYR A 146 -2.75 8.71 -16.78
CA TYR A 146 -2.64 9.16 -18.16
C TYR A 146 -2.01 8.10 -19.08
N PHE A 147 -1.04 7.33 -18.61
CA PHE A 147 -0.49 6.21 -19.37
C PHE A 147 -1.56 5.14 -19.67
N ALA A 148 -2.42 4.84 -18.69
CA ALA A 148 -3.55 3.94 -18.90
C ALA A 148 -4.49 4.47 -19.98
N LEU A 149 -4.92 5.73 -19.85
CA LEU A 149 -5.90 6.34 -20.75
C LEU A 149 -5.37 6.56 -22.18
N LEU A 150 -4.15 7.06 -22.32
CA LEU A 150 -3.60 7.51 -23.61
C LEU A 150 -2.79 6.44 -24.35
N PHE A 151 -2.33 5.39 -23.66
CA PHE A 151 -1.49 4.36 -24.26
C PHE A 151 -2.10 2.95 -24.11
N VAL A 152 -2.44 2.54 -22.88
CA VAL A 152 -2.93 1.17 -22.64
C VAL A 152 -4.34 0.96 -23.18
N THR A 153 -5.27 1.90 -22.97
CA THR A 153 -6.64 1.77 -23.51
C THR A 153 -6.64 1.67 -25.03
N PRO A 154 -5.95 2.53 -25.81
CA PRO A 154 -5.85 2.36 -27.26
C PRO A 154 -5.24 1.02 -27.69
N LEU A 155 -4.25 0.51 -26.96
CA LEU A 155 -3.67 -0.80 -27.24
C LEU A 155 -4.67 -1.94 -27.00
N LEU A 156 -5.46 -1.85 -25.93
CA LEU A 156 -6.55 -2.80 -25.66
C LEU A 156 -7.66 -2.71 -26.69
N GLN A 157 -7.96 -1.52 -27.22
CA GLN A 157 -8.96 -1.33 -28.28
C GLN A 157 -8.60 -2.03 -29.59
N ILE A 158 -7.31 -2.32 -29.85
CA ILE A 158 -6.90 -3.15 -30.99
C ILE A 158 -7.39 -4.60 -30.82
N ILE A 159 -7.44 -5.09 -29.57
CA ILE A 159 -7.84 -6.47 -29.23
C ILE A 159 -9.35 -6.55 -28.94
N ILE A 160 -9.92 -5.48 -28.36
CA ILE A 160 -11.31 -5.34 -27.95
C ILE A 160 -11.86 -4.06 -28.60
N PRO A 161 -12.30 -4.09 -29.87
CA PRO A 161 -12.67 -2.89 -30.63
C PRO A 161 -13.75 -2.02 -29.97
N ASP A 162 -14.68 -2.65 -29.25
CA ASP A 162 -15.81 -1.96 -28.59
C ASP A 162 -15.46 -1.44 -27.19
N LEU A 163 -14.18 -1.50 -26.77
CA LEU A 163 -13.76 -1.04 -25.45
C LEU A 163 -13.91 0.50 -25.34
N PRO A 164 -14.66 1.03 -24.35
CA PRO A 164 -14.77 2.46 -24.15
C PRO A 164 -13.42 3.10 -23.78
N GLY A 165 -13.30 4.41 -24.02
CA GLY A 165 -12.09 5.17 -23.68
C GLY A 165 -11.74 5.15 -22.18
N PHE A 166 -12.75 5.03 -21.32
CA PHE A 166 -12.58 4.77 -19.89
C PHE A 166 -13.06 3.36 -19.57
N SER A 167 -12.24 2.57 -18.88
CA SER A 167 -12.61 1.22 -18.49
C SER A 167 -11.89 0.79 -17.22
N LEU A 168 -12.59 0.00 -16.39
CA LEU A 168 -12.01 -0.60 -15.19
C LEU A 168 -10.85 -1.54 -15.53
N LEU A 169 -10.88 -2.18 -16.71
CA LEU A 169 -9.85 -3.09 -17.21
C LEU A 169 -8.53 -2.35 -17.43
N SER A 170 -8.53 -1.27 -18.20
CA SER A 170 -7.32 -0.50 -18.48
C SER A 170 -6.72 0.08 -17.19
N ALA A 171 -7.57 0.70 -16.36
CA ALA A 171 -7.15 1.25 -15.07
C ALA A 171 -6.60 0.16 -14.13
N GLY A 172 -7.28 -0.98 -14.03
CA GLY A 172 -6.88 -2.12 -13.21
C GLY A 172 -5.56 -2.74 -13.67
N LEU A 173 -5.33 -2.90 -14.97
CA LEU A 173 -4.07 -3.44 -15.50
C LEU A 173 -2.87 -2.54 -15.17
N VAL A 174 -3.01 -1.23 -15.37
CA VAL A 174 -1.93 -0.27 -15.07
C VAL A 174 -1.70 -0.13 -13.57
N MET A 175 -2.78 -0.10 -12.78
CA MET A 175 -2.68 -0.19 -11.33
C MET A 175 -1.95 -1.47 -10.89
N GLY A 176 -2.20 -2.60 -11.56
CA GLY A 176 -1.47 -3.84 -11.34
C GLY A 176 0.03 -3.67 -11.58
N ILE A 177 0.43 -3.09 -12.71
CA ILE A 177 1.84 -2.81 -13.04
C ILE A 177 2.50 -1.93 -11.96
N MET A 178 1.80 -0.91 -11.49
CA MET A 178 2.27 -0.02 -10.43
C MET A 178 2.43 -0.74 -9.08
N ILE A 179 1.61 -1.75 -8.78
CA ILE A 179 1.68 -2.52 -7.52
C ILE A 179 2.75 -3.62 -7.57
N ILE A 180 3.20 -4.07 -8.75
CA ILE A 180 4.23 -5.12 -8.90
C ILE A 180 5.49 -4.84 -8.04
N PRO A 181 6.13 -3.66 -8.10
CA PRO A 181 7.37 -3.40 -7.36
C PRO A 181 7.17 -3.45 -5.84
N TYR A 182 5.97 -3.07 -5.39
CA TYR A 182 5.60 -3.15 -3.98
C TYR A 182 5.53 -4.61 -3.51
N VAL A 183 4.80 -5.45 -4.25
CA VAL A 183 4.65 -6.87 -3.93
C VAL A 183 6.00 -7.59 -4.02
N SER A 184 6.78 -7.33 -5.07
CA SER A 184 8.06 -8.02 -5.28
C SER A 184 9.08 -7.68 -4.20
N SER A 185 9.25 -6.40 -3.85
CA SER A 185 10.23 -5.96 -2.85
C SER A 185 9.88 -6.48 -1.45
N MET A 186 8.62 -6.34 -1.02
CA MET A 186 8.18 -6.80 0.29
C MET A 186 8.20 -8.33 0.43
N THR A 187 7.85 -9.05 -0.64
CA THR A 187 7.90 -10.53 -0.66
C THR A 187 9.35 -11.01 -0.67
N GLU A 188 10.26 -10.35 -1.41
CA GLU A 188 11.69 -10.67 -1.40
C GLU A 188 12.28 -10.49 -0.01
N ASP A 189 12.01 -9.38 0.66
CA ASP A 189 12.49 -9.11 2.01
C ASP A 189 12.00 -10.16 3.01
N ALA A 190 10.73 -10.57 2.90
CA ALA A 190 10.18 -11.66 3.70
C ALA A 190 10.92 -12.99 3.45
N MET A 191 11.14 -13.37 2.19
CA MET A 191 11.85 -14.60 1.84
C MET A 191 13.30 -14.58 2.32
N ARG A 192 13.99 -13.44 2.22
CA ARG A 192 15.40 -13.30 2.64
C ARG A 192 15.59 -13.25 4.15
N SER A 193 14.52 -12.95 4.91
CA SER A 193 14.54 -13.04 6.37
C SER A 193 14.60 -14.48 6.90
N VAL A 194 14.27 -15.47 6.06
CA VAL A 194 14.39 -16.89 6.40
C VAL A 194 15.87 -17.21 6.70
N PRO A 195 16.21 -17.89 7.80
CA PRO A 195 17.59 -18.23 8.13
C PRO A 195 18.29 -19.11 7.07
N MET A 196 19.61 -18.93 6.90
CA MET A 196 20.38 -19.67 5.90
C MET A 196 20.45 -21.18 6.17
N HIS A 197 20.47 -21.60 7.43
CA HIS A 197 20.55 -23.02 7.80
C HIS A 197 19.37 -23.86 7.27
N LEU A 198 18.18 -23.26 7.09
CA LEU A 198 17.04 -23.94 6.47
C LEU A 198 17.29 -24.21 4.98
N ARG A 199 17.97 -23.29 4.29
CA ARG A 199 18.37 -23.47 2.88
C ARG A 199 19.47 -24.53 2.76
N GLU A 200 20.49 -24.43 3.60
CA GLU A 200 21.60 -25.40 3.62
C GLU A 200 21.11 -26.82 3.93
N GLY A 201 20.17 -26.97 4.88
CA GLY A 201 19.53 -28.26 5.17
C GLY A 201 18.75 -28.82 3.97
N SER A 202 18.02 -27.97 3.25
CA SER A 202 17.34 -28.37 2.01
C SER A 202 18.33 -28.85 0.94
N TYR A 203 19.43 -28.12 0.74
CA TYR A 203 20.47 -28.50 -0.22
C TYR A 203 21.21 -29.78 0.18
N ALA A 204 21.44 -30.01 1.48
CA ALA A 204 22.04 -31.24 1.99
C ALA A 204 21.18 -32.49 1.72
N MET A 205 19.85 -32.33 1.62
CA MET A 205 18.92 -33.38 1.22
C MET A 205 18.85 -33.59 -0.31
N GLY A 206 19.70 -32.92 -1.09
CA GLY A 206 19.73 -33.01 -2.55
C GLY A 206 18.65 -32.18 -3.26
N ALA A 207 17.99 -31.24 -2.56
CA ALA A 207 16.96 -30.41 -3.17
C ALA A 207 17.55 -29.39 -4.16
N THR A 208 16.82 -29.12 -5.25
CA THR A 208 17.19 -28.05 -6.19
C THR A 208 16.86 -26.66 -5.63
N ARG A 209 17.44 -25.60 -6.18
CA ARG A 209 17.10 -24.21 -5.79
C ARG A 209 15.60 -23.91 -5.87
N PHE A 210 14.93 -24.42 -6.91
CA PHE A 210 13.49 -24.28 -7.05
C PHE A 210 12.70 -25.02 -5.96
N GLN A 211 13.12 -26.24 -5.61
CA GLN A 211 12.50 -26.99 -4.52
C GLN A 211 12.72 -26.29 -3.18
N THR A 212 13.93 -25.79 -2.90
CA THR A 212 14.21 -25.01 -1.69
C THR A 212 13.35 -23.74 -1.63
N ALA A 213 13.24 -23.01 -2.73
CA ALA A 213 12.42 -21.79 -2.80
C ALA A 213 10.95 -22.05 -2.49
N ILE A 214 10.33 -23.03 -3.16
CA ILE A 214 8.88 -23.27 -3.08
C ILE A 214 8.48 -24.11 -1.86
N LYS A 215 9.31 -25.08 -1.44
CA LYS A 215 8.95 -26.04 -0.38
C LYS A 215 9.51 -25.68 0.99
N VAL A 216 10.51 -24.81 1.08
CA VAL A 216 11.16 -24.46 2.35
C VAL A 216 11.05 -22.96 2.61
N VAL A 217 11.57 -22.12 1.71
CA VAL A 217 11.66 -20.68 1.94
C VAL A 217 10.28 -20.01 1.90
N MET A 218 9.49 -20.22 0.84
CA MET A 218 8.17 -19.60 0.71
C MET A 218 7.21 -19.99 1.86
N PRO A 219 7.12 -21.26 2.30
CA PRO A 219 6.32 -21.63 3.46
C PRO A 219 6.84 -21.01 4.76
N ALA A 220 8.15 -20.98 4.98
CA ALA A 220 8.75 -20.35 6.17
C ALA A 220 8.53 -18.83 6.19
N ALA A 221 8.51 -18.18 5.02
CA ALA A 221 8.28 -16.75 4.86
C ALA A 221 6.80 -16.35 4.80
N PHE A 222 5.87 -17.31 4.92
CA PHE A 222 4.45 -17.10 4.62
C PHE A 222 3.83 -15.89 5.34
N SER A 223 4.17 -15.68 6.62
CA SER A 223 3.65 -14.55 7.40
C SER A 223 4.05 -13.18 6.83
N GLY A 224 5.26 -13.07 6.26
CA GLY A 224 5.74 -11.87 5.60
C GLY A 224 5.15 -11.70 4.20
N ILE A 225 5.04 -12.79 3.42
CA ILE A 225 4.40 -12.77 2.09
C ILE A 225 2.92 -12.37 2.22
N ALA A 226 2.21 -12.94 3.19
CA ALA A 226 0.82 -12.60 3.44
C ALA A 226 0.66 -11.13 3.86
N ALA A 227 1.56 -10.60 4.70
CA ALA A 227 1.56 -9.18 5.04
C ALA A 227 1.79 -8.29 3.79
N ALA A 228 2.72 -8.67 2.91
CA ALA A 228 2.95 -7.97 1.65
C ALA A 228 1.68 -7.95 0.77
N TYR A 229 0.97 -9.07 0.66
CA TYR A 229 -0.27 -9.15 -0.12
C TYR A 229 -1.39 -8.30 0.48
N ILE A 230 -1.55 -8.29 1.80
CA ILE A 230 -2.58 -7.48 2.46
C ILE A 230 -2.31 -5.99 2.29
N LEU A 231 -1.05 -5.58 2.35
CA LEU A 231 -0.67 -4.21 2.08
C LEU A 231 -0.90 -3.85 0.61
N ALA A 232 -0.65 -4.77 -0.33
CA ALA A 232 -0.97 -4.58 -1.75
C ALA A 232 -2.48 -4.46 -2.01
N ILE A 233 -3.30 -5.27 -1.35
CA ILE A 233 -4.77 -5.15 -1.39
C ILE A 233 -5.21 -3.79 -0.86
N SER A 234 -4.68 -3.38 0.29
CA SER A 234 -4.99 -2.08 0.89
C SER A 234 -4.61 -0.92 -0.03
N ARG A 235 -3.49 -1.06 -0.77
CA ARG A 235 -3.04 -0.08 -1.76
C ARG A 235 -3.94 -0.04 -2.99
N ALA A 236 -4.36 -1.18 -3.51
CA ALA A 236 -5.26 -1.27 -4.67
C ALA A 236 -6.63 -0.63 -4.37
N VAL A 237 -7.22 -0.97 -3.22
CA VAL A 237 -8.51 -0.43 -2.78
C VAL A 237 -8.45 1.09 -2.54
N GLY A 238 -7.30 1.57 -2.05
CA GLY A 238 -7.04 2.99 -1.80
C GLY A 238 -6.45 3.74 -3.00
N GLU A 239 -6.39 3.15 -4.19
CA GLU A 239 -5.85 3.85 -5.36
C GLU A 239 -6.81 4.96 -5.80
N THR A 240 -6.27 6.15 -6.08
CA THR A 240 -7.06 7.37 -6.30
C THR A 240 -6.94 7.89 -7.72
N MET A 241 -5.71 8.17 -8.18
CA MET A 241 -5.51 8.94 -9.40
C MET A 241 -5.52 8.09 -10.65
N VAL A 242 -5.03 6.85 -10.59
CA VAL A 242 -5.10 5.96 -11.76
C VAL A 242 -6.55 5.72 -12.15
N VAL A 243 -7.39 5.39 -11.16
CA VAL A 243 -8.80 5.10 -11.38
C VAL A 243 -9.63 6.34 -11.70
N ALA A 244 -9.37 7.49 -11.05
CA ALA A 244 -10.07 8.74 -11.37
C ALA A 244 -9.86 9.17 -12.84
N ILE A 245 -8.68 8.91 -13.42
CA ILE A 245 -8.36 9.33 -14.79
C ILE A 245 -8.76 8.27 -15.81
N ALA A 246 -8.55 6.98 -15.53
CA ALA A 246 -8.69 5.93 -16.54
C ALA A 246 -9.92 5.03 -16.36
N ALA A 247 -10.41 4.81 -15.13
CA ALA A 247 -11.59 3.98 -14.88
C ALA A 247 -12.89 4.74 -15.12
N GLY A 248 -12.86 6.06 -14.97
CA GLY A 248 -13.98 6.96 -15.22
C GLY A 248 -14.68 7.48 -13.97
N MET A 249 -15.66 8.35 -14.20
CA MET A 249 -16.36 9.10 -13.15
C MET A 249 -17.85 8.77 -13.07
N GLN A 250 -18.35 7.89 -13.94
CA GLN A 250 -19.76 7.51 -13.95
C GLN A 250 -20.02 6.36 -12.96
N PRO A 251 -20.90 6.53 -11.96
CA PRO A 251 -21.10 5.54 -10.92
C PRO A 251 -22.10 4.45 -11.36
N ASN A 252 -21.68 3.60 -12.29
CA ASN A 252 -22.47 2.48 -12.79
C ASN A 252 -22.21 1.21 -11.94
N LEU A 253 -23.28 0.53 -11.53
CA LEU A 253 -23.17 -0.77 -10.88
C LEU A 253 -22.82 -1.83 -11.94
N THR A 254 -21.54 -2.13 -12.08
CA THR A 254 -21.05 -3.13 -13.03
C THR A 254 -20.00 -4.04 -12.41
N TRP A 255 -20.04 -5.30 -12.83
CA TRP A 255 -19.00 -6.30 -12.57
C TRP A 255 -18.19 -6.60 -13.82
N ASN A 256 -18.52 -5.97 -14.95
CA ASN A 256 -17.83 -6.13 -16.20
C ASN A 256 -16.59 -5.21 -16.21
N PRO A 257 -15.37 -5.76 -16.30
CA PRO A 257 -14.16 -4.95 -16.29
C PRO A 257 -14.03 -4.04 -17.53
N THR A 258 -14.68 -4.35 -18.65
CA THR A 258 -14.57 -3.51 -19.86
C THR A 258 -15.37 -2.22 -19.75
N GLU A 259 -16.29 -2.14 -18.80
CA GLU A 259 -17.14 -0.97 -18.61
C GLU A 259 -16.46 0.10 -17.75
N GLN A 260 -16.94 1.34 -17.91
CA GLN A 260 -16.55 2.47 -17.08
C GLN A 260 -17.31 2.41 -15.74
N ALA A 261 -16.62 2.66 -14.64
CA ALA A 261 -17.27 2.89 -13.35
C ALA A 261 -16.43 3.79 -12.44
N ALA A 262 -17.09 4.63 -11.65
CA ALA A 262 -16.46 5.40 -10.58
C ALA A 262 -16.09 4.49 -9.40
N THR A 263 -14.86 4.64 -8.88
CA THR A 263 -14.47 4.06 -7.59
C THR A 263 -14.85 5.01 -6.45
N ILE A 264 -14.79 4.52 -5.21
CA ILE A 264 -15.02 5.35 -4.01
C ILE A 264 -14.04 6.54 -3.99
N THR A 265 -12.78 6.26 -4.28
CA THR A 265 -11.71 7.26 -4.32
C THR A 265 -11.86 8.26 -5.47
N ALA A 266 -12.24 7.80 -6.67
CA ALA A 266 -12.51 8.68 -7.81
C ALA A 266 -13.68 9.62 -7.52
N TYR A 267 -14.75 9.11 -6.91
CA TYR A 267 -15.88 9.93 -6.48
C TYR A 267 -15.47 10.98 -5.44
N ILE A 268 -14.67 10.61 -4.42
CA ILE A 268 -14.17 11.57 -3.44
C ILE A 268 -13.39 12.69 -4.13
N VAL A 269 -12.52 12.37 -5.10
CA VAL A 269 -11.79 13.37 -5.89
C VAL A 269 -12.75 14.28 -6.66
N GLN A 270 -13.78 13.70 -7.30
CA GLN A 270 -14.78 14.45 -8.06
C GLN A 270 -15.42 15.56 -7.24
N VAL A 271 -15.96 15.20 -6.08
CA VAL A 271 -16.78 16.13 -5.28
C VAL A 271 -15.89 17.09 -4.48
N SER A 272 -14.63 16.70 -4.20
CA SER A 272 -13.65 17.57 -3.54
C SER A 272 -13.22 18.77 -4.38
N LEU A 273 -13.60 18.84 -5.66
CA LEU A 273 -13.34 20.00 -6.53
C LEU A 273 -14.15 21.24 -6.13
N GLY A 274 -15.13 21.10 -5.22
CA GLY A 274 -15.79 22.25 -4.57
C GLY A 274 -17.09 22.71 -5.22
N ASP A 275 -17.70 21.89 -6.09
CA ASP A 275 -18.93 22.24 -6.80
C ASP A 275 -20.19 22.24 -5.90
N LEU A 276 -20.08 21.81 -4.64
CA LEU A 276 -21.20 21.68 -3.72
C LEU A 276 -21.11 22.64 -2.53
N PRO A 277 -22.24 23.25 -2.11
CA PRO A 277 -22.31 24.04 -0.90
C PRO A 277 -21.98 23.21 0.35
N HIS A 278 -21.17 23.78 1.24
CA HIS A 278 -20.91 23.19 2.56
C HIS A 278 -22.22 22.99 3.34
N GLY A 279 -22.34 21.84 4.00
CA GLY A 279 -23.52 21.47 4.79
C GLY A 279 -24.68 20.89 3.97
N SER A 280 -24.57 20.82 2.64
CA SER A 280 -25.53 20.08 1.81
C SER A 280 -25.40 18.57 1.99
N ILE A 281 -26.49 17.83 1.74
CA ILE A 281 -26.46 16.35 1.78
C ILE A 281 -25.46 15.80 0.78
N GLY A 282 -25.39 16.39 -0.43
CA GLY A 282 -24.40 16.03 -1.45
C GLY A 282 -22.94 16.28 -1.03
N TYR A 283 -22.67 17.27 -0.17
CA TYR A 283 -21.33 17.44 0.41
C TYR A 283 -21.02 16.35 1.45
N GLN A 284 -22.03 15.94 2.23
CA GLN A 284 -21.88 14.92 3.27
C GLN A 284 -21.64 13.51 2.71
N THR A 285 -22.05 13.22 1.46
CA THR A 285 -21.80 11.92 0.81
C THR A 285 -20.31 11.61 0.69
N ILE A 286 -19.43 12.62 0.57
CA ILE A 286 -17.97 12.43 0.55
C ILE A 286 -17.51 11.74 1.84
N PHE A 287 -18.05 12.16 2.98
CA PHE A 287 -17.69 11.60 4.27
C PHE A 287 -18.26 10.20 4.45
N ALA A 288 -19.48 9.92 3.97
CA ALA A 288 -20.06 8.58 3.98
C ALA A 288 -19.27 7.60 3.10
N ALA A 289 -18.87 8.04 1.90
CA ALA A 289 -18.00 7.29 0.99
C ALA A 289 -16.61 7.07 1.61
N GLY A 290 -16.02 8.12 2.21
CA GLY A 290 -14.74 8.06 2.92
C GLY A 290 -14.77 7.13 4.14
N LEU A 291 -15.85 7.15 4.92
CA LEU A 291 -16.06 6.23 6.04
C LEU A 291 -16.14 4.78 5.54
N THR A 292 -16.85 4.54 4.43
CA THR A 292 -16.92 3.22 3.80
C THR A 292 -15.53 2.73 3.39
N LEU A 293 -14.74 3.57 2.72
CA LEU A 293 -13.35 3.22 2.35
C LEU A 293 -12.48 2.96 3.57
N LEU A 294 -12.61 3.77 4.63
CA LEU A 294 -11.90 3.59 5.90
C LEU A 294 -12.26 2.24 6.54
N LEU A 295 -13.54 1.88 6.57
CA LEU A 295 -13.99 0.60 7.13
C LEU A 295 -13.46 -0.58 6.32
N ILE A 296 -13.53 -0.52 4.99
CA ILE A 296 -12.98 -1.57 4.11
C ILE A 296 -11.47 -1.75 4.35
N THR A 297 -10.72 -0.64 4.33
CA THR A 297 -9.26 -0.68 4.53
C THR A 297 -8.88 -1.11 5.95
N LEU A 298 -9.65 -0.71 6.97
CA LEU A 298 -9.46 -1.15 8.34
C LEU A 298 -9.70 -2.66 8.48
N ILE A 299 -10.74 -3.21 7.86
CA ILE A 299 -11.02 -4.65 7.86
C ILE A 299 -9.83 -5.42 7.26
N PHE A 300 -9.32 -5.01 6.10
CA PHE A 300 -8.15 -5.66 5.50
C PHE A 300 -6.91 -5.58 6.39
N ASN A 301 -6.65 -4.42 7.01
CA ASN A 301 -5.53 -4.25 7.91
C ASN A 301 -5.66 -5.11 9.18
N ILE A 302 -6.85 -5.19 9.77
CA ILE A 302 -7.12 -6.05 10.94
C ILE A 302 -6.92 -7.52 10.57
N LEU A 303 -7.49 -7.97 9.44
CA LEU A 303 -7.31 -9.34 8.96
C LEU A 303 -5.83 -9.66 8.76
N GLY A 304 -5.04 -8.72 8.21
CA GLY A 304 -3.60 -8.92 8.07
C GLY A 304 -2.84 -8.95 9.38
N HIS A 305 -3.22 -8.12 10.34
CA HIS A 305 -2.65 -8.16 11.68
C HIS A 305 -2.91 -9.51 12.36
N LEU A 306 -4.16 -10.00 12.29
CA LEU A 306 -4.56 -11.29 12.87
C LEU A 306 -3.82 -12.46 12.20
N LEU A 307 -3.72 -12.44 10.86
CA LEU A 307 -3.01 -13.46 10.10
C LEU A 307 -1.53 -13.49 10.50
N ARG A 308 -0.87 -12.33 10.56
CA ARG A 308 0.53 -12.22 10.98
C ARG A 308 0.75 -12.74 12.40
N LYS A 309 -0.15 -12.41 13.34
CA LYS A 309 -0.03 -12.84 14.74
C LYS A 309 -0.04 -14.36 14.86
N ARG A 310 -0.92 -15.05 14.13
CA ARG A 310 -1.08 -16.51 14.17
C ARG A 310 0.19 -17.27 13.78
N TYR A 311 0.98 -16.76 12.84
CA TYR A 311 2.17 -17.44 12.33
C TYR A 311 3.49 -17.01 13.00
N ARG A 312 3.48 -15.94 13.81
CA ARG A 312 4.65 -15.50 14.58
C ARG A 312 4.93 -16.40 15.80
N GLU A 313 3.98 -17.26 16.18
CA GLU A 313 4.08 -18.09 17.39
C GLU A 313 4.78 -19.45 17.17
N THR A 314 5.32 -19.75 15.97
CA THR A 314 5.89 -21.08 15.66
C THR A 314 7.37 -21.09 15.25
N TYR A 315 8.10 -19.97 15.40
CA TYR A 315 9.56 -19.92 15.20
C TYR A 315 10.26 -19.12 16.28
#